data_AF-A0A8K0CNM3-F1
#
_entry.id   AF-A0A8K0CNM3-F1
#
_cell.length_a   1.000
_cell.length_b   1.000
_cell.length_c   1.000
_cell.angle_alpha   90.00
_cell.angle_beta   90.00
_cell.angle_gamma   90.00
#
_symmetry.space_group_name_H-M   'P 1'
#
loop_
_entity.id
_entity.type
_entity.pdbx_description
1 polymer ?
#
loop_
_entity_poly.entity_id
_entity_poly.type
_entity_poly.pdbx_seq_one_letter_code
_entity_poly.pdbx_strand_id
1 'polypeptide(L)'
;AIMPLSVGGFVSYFESTSDVSDKQAYMYAGLLIMSIVVDVFINHSASMGLMHTSMKMGVACSTAIYRKSLKLSQKALGETTVGHIINLLSNDIGNFDYSFILFHYIWVAPIQAMVGTYLLYRIIGVAAFSGISFILIFIPLQIYFGHKRSQLRWETSLKTDERVNLMNQILNAIQVIKMYTWEKPFAKLISVAR
;
A
#
# COMPACT_ATOMS: atom_id res chain seq x y z
N ALA A 1 -15.84 -12.02 13.88
CA ALA A 1 -17.25 -12.30 14.26
C ALA A 1 -17.39 -12.63 15.75
N ILE A 2 -16.56 -13.53 16.28
CA ILE A 2 -16.62 -13.98 17.69
C ILE A 2 -16.31 -12.83 18.66
N MET A 3 -15.26 -12.04 18.39
CA MET A 3 -14.85 -10.94 19.26
C MET A 3 -15.96 -9.90 19.52
N PRO A 4 -16.65 -9.31 18.52
CA PRO A 4 -17.76 -8.37 18.78
C PRO A 4 -18.91 -8.96 19.61
N LEU A 5 -19.22 -10.25 19.42
CA LEU A 5 -20.28 -10.93 20.17
C LEU A 5 -19.86 -11.19 21.62
N SER A 6 -18.60 -11.59 21.85
CA SER A 6 -18.03 -11.76 23.18
C SER A 6 -17.93 -10.44 23.94
N VAL A 7 -17.54 -9.35 23.26
CA VAL A 7 -17.56 -7.99 23.82
C VAL A 7 -18.98 -7.58 24.18
N GLY A 8 -19.96 -7.78 23.28
CA GLY A 8 -21.36 -7.46 23.55
C GLY A 8 -21.91 -8.18 24.77
N GLY A 9 -21.68 -9.49 24.88
CA GLY A 9 -22.08 -10.30 26.04
C GLY A 9 -21.37 -9.91 27.35
N PHE A 10 -20.10 -9.49 27.27
CA PHE A 10 -19.36 -8.99 28.43
C PHE A 10 -19.84 -7.60 28.87
N VAL A 11 -20.16 -6.71 27.93
CA VAL A 11 -20.71 -5.38 28.24
C VAL A 11 -22.11 -5.49 28.83
N SER A 12 -22.94 -6.42 28.36
CA SER A 12 -24.29 -6.61 28.91
C SER A 12 -24.30 -7.01 30.38
N TYR A 13 -23.24 -7.63 30.91
CA TYR A 13 -23.10 -7.91 32.34
C TYR A 13 -23.12 -6.64 33.22
N PHE A 14 -22.64 -5.51 32.69
CA PHE A 14 -22.61 -4.24 33.42
C PHE A 14 -23.91 -3.43 33.30
N GLU A 15 -24.89 -3.90 32.51
CA GLU A 15 -26.20 -3.26 32.42
C GLU A 15 -27.07 -3.62 33.63
N SER A 16 -27.71 -2.61 34.23
CA SER A 16 -28.47 -2.73 35.49
C SER A 16 -29.68 -3.67 35.43
N THR A 17 -30.09 -4.09 34.23
CA THR A 17 -31.24 -4.96 33.93
C THR A 17 -30.84 -6.34 33.41
N SER A 18 -29.56 -6.71 33.51
CA SER A 18 -29.05 -7.96 32.94
C SER A 18 -29.14 -9.15 33.91
N ASP A 19 -29.58 -10.30 33.40
CA ASP A 19 -29.68 -11.58 34.14
C ASP A 19 -28.40 -12.43 33.98
N VAL A 20 -27.27 -11.76 33.68
CA VAL A 20 -26.01 -12.42 33.33
C VAL A 20 -25.27 -12.79 34.61
N SER A 21 -25.19 -14.08 34.89
CA SER A 21 -24.42 -14.61 36.02
C SER A 21 -22.92 -14.33 35.89
N ASP A 22 -22.23 -14.12 37.01
CA ASP A 22 -20.76 -13.95 37.07
C ASP A 22 -20.00 -15.04 36.29
N LYS A 23 -20.49 -16.28 36.32
CA LYS A 23 -19.89 -17.40 35.58
C LYS A 23 -19.94 -17.18 34.06
N GLN A 24 -21.01 -16.58 33.54
CA GLN A 24 -21.15 -16.26 32.12
C GLN A 24 -20.26 -15.08 31.73
N ALA A 25 -20.12 -14.08 32.61
CA ALA A 25 -19.20 -12.95 32.40
C ALA A 25 -17.74 -13.41 32.28
N TYR A 26 -17.27 -14.29 33.19
CA TYR A 26 -15.93 -14.88 33.09
C TYR A 26 -15.75 -15.72 31.82
N MET A 27 -16.80 -16.43 31.37
CA MET A 27 -16.76 -17.17 30.12
C MET A 27 -16.63 -16.24 28.90
N TYR A 28 -17.37 -15.13 28.85
CA TYR A 28 -17.25 -14.15 27.77
C TYR A 28 -15.88 -13.47 27.75
N ALA A 29 -15.32 -13.13 28.92
CA ALA A 29 -13.97 -12.58 29.04
C ALA A 29 -12.90 -13.60 28.58
N GLY A 30 -13.02 -14.86 28.97
CA GLY A 30 -12.14 -15.93 28.51
C GLY A 30 -12.20 -16.14 27.00
N LEU A 31 -13.41 -16.18 26.42
CA LEU A 31 -13.61 -16.27 24.97
C LEU A 31 -13.02 -15.06 24.23
N LEU A 32 -13.13 -13.86 24.79
CA LEU A 32 -12.54 -12.65 24.22
C LEU A 32 -11.01 -12.77 24.13
N ILE A 33 -10.36 -13.13 25.24
CA ILE A 33 -8.89 -13.31 25.27
C ILE A 33 -8.46 -14.39 24.28
N MET A 34 -9.13 -15.54 24.31
CA MET A 34 -8.84 -16.64 23.37
C MET A 34 -9.04 -16.22 21.92
N SER A 35 -10.08 -15.44 21.61
CA SER A 35 -10.32 -14.95 20.25
C SER A 35 -9.21 -14.02 19.76
N ILE A 36 -8.67 -13.15 20.63
CA ILE A 36 -7.54 -12.26 20.30
C ILE A 36 -6.28 -13.09 20.05
N VAL A 37 -5.98 -14.05 20.92
CA VAL A 37 -4.79 -14.91 20.77
C VAL A 37 -4.85 -15.68 19.45
N VAL A 38 -5.99 -16.33 19.17
CA VAL A 38 -6.18 -17.07 17.91
C VAL A 38 -6.08 -16.14 16.69
N ASP A 39 -6.67 -14.94 16.75
CA ASP A 39 -6.59 -13.97 15.67
C ASP A 39 -5.14 -13.54 15.39
N VAL A 40 -4.33 -13.27 16.42
CA VAL A 40 -2.91 -12.93 16.28
C VAL A 40 -2.14 -14.07 15.62
N PHE A 41 -2.32 -15.31 16.06
CA PHE A 41 -1.62 -16.46 15.48
C PHE A 41 -2.01 -16.71 14.01
N ILE A 42 -3.31 -16.62 13.69
CA ILE A 42 -3.79 -16.83 12.32
C ILE A 42 -3.30 -15.71 11.41
N ASN A 43 -3.48 -14.44 11.79
CA ASN A 43 -3.03 -13.30 10.96
C ASN A 43 -1.52 -13.31 10.78
N HIS A 44 -0.75 -13.60 11.84
CA HIS A 44 0.70 -13.68 11.72
C HIS A 44 1.11 -14.81 10.78
N SER A 45 0.55 -16.02 10.95
CA SER A 45 0.83 -17.16 10.06
C SER A 45 0.44 -16.88 8.60
N ALA A 46 -0.74 -16.28 8.38
CA ALA A 46 -1.20 -15.89 7.05
C ALA A 46 -0.29 -14.82 6.42
N SER A 47 0.12 -13.80 7.18
CA SER A 47 1.02 -12.75 6.70
C SER A 47 2.39 -13.30 6.31
N MET A 48 2.95 -14.22 7.12
CA MET A 48 4.20 -14.91 6.80
C MET A 48 4.05 -15.77 5.53
N GLY A 49 2.93 -16.48 5.36
CA GLY A 49 2.64 -17.27 4.16
C GLY A 49 2.54 -16.42 2.89
N LEU A 50 1.85 -15.27 2.97
CA LEU A 50 1.73 -14.30 1.88
C LEU A 50 3.10 -13.70 1.51
N MET A 51 3.88 -13.27 2.51
CA MET A 51 5.21 -12.70 2.28
C MET A 51 6.16 -13.72 1.64
N HIS A 52 6.15 -14.97 2.12
CA HIS A 52 6.96 -16.03 1.53
C HIS A 52 6.54 -16.38 0.09
N THR A 53 5.23 -16.37 -0.19
CA THR A 53 4.72 -16.60 -1.56
C THR A 53 5.11 -15.46 -2.49
N SER A 54 5.00 -14.21 -2.02
CA SER A 54 5.44 -13.06 -2.80
C SER A 54 6.94 -13.09 -3.10
N MET A 55 7.76 -13.41 -2.10
CA MET A 55 9.21 -13.52 -2.28
C MET A 55 9.56 -14.57 -3.37
N LYS A 56 8.92 -15.74 -3.33
CA LYS A 56 9.08 -16.77 -4.37
C LYS A 56 8.67 -16.27 -5.75
N MET A 57 7.57 -15.53 -5.84
CA MET A 57 7.09 -14.96 -7.09
C MET A 57 8.07 -13.91 -7.64
N GLY A 58 8.60 -13.05 -6.78
CA GLY A 58 9.64 -12.08 -7.13
C GLY A 58 10.90 -12.75 -7.70
N VAL A 59 11.41 -13.79 -7.03
CA VAL A 59 12.57 -14.56 -7.51
C VAL A 59 12.29 -15.26 -8.84
N ALA A 60 11.10 -15.83 -9.01
CA ALA A 60 10.69 -16.48 -10.26
C ALA A 60 10.62 -15.48 -11.42
N CYS A 61 10.01 -14.31 -11.21
CA CYS A 61 9.97 -13.21 -12.18
C CYS A 61 11.38 -12.72 -12.53
N SER A 62 12.24 -12.48 -11.54
CA SER A 62 13.64 -12.08 -11.78
C SER A 62 14.38 -13.10 -12.66
N THR A 63 14.21 -14.38 -12.35
CA THR A 63 14.85 -15.47 -13.09
C THR A 63 14.32 -15.57 -14.52
N ALA A 64 13.01 -15.40 -14.71
CA ALA A 64 12.39 -15.42 -16.03
C ALA A 64 12.86 -14.25 -16.91
N ILE A 65 12.91 -13.03 -16.35
CA ILE A 65 13.40 -11.83 -17.04
C ILE A 65 14.88 -12.00 -17.40
N TYR A 66 15.70 -12.46 -16.47
CA TYR A 66 17.12 -12.72 -16.71
C TYR A 66 17.32 -13.74 -17.85
N ARG A 67 16.63 -14.88 -17.80
CA ARG A 67 16.70 -15.91 -18.85
C ARG A 67 16.24 -15.40 -20.22
N LYS A 68 15.23 -14.53 -20.25
CA LYS A 68 14.75 -13.93 -21.51
C LYS A 68 15.77 -12.93 -22.06
N SER A 69 16.37 -12.13 -21.19
CA SER A 69 17.40 -11.13 -21.52
C SER A 69 18.61 -11.77 -22.21
N LEU A 70 19.04 -12.95 -21.75
CA LEU A 70 20.14 -13.71 -22.37
C LEU A 70 19.81 -14.28 -23.76
N LYS A 71 18.53 -14.34 -24.14
CA LYS A 71 18.06 -14.92 -25.42
C LYS A 71 17.56 -13.86 -26.40
N LEU A 72 17.57 -12.58 -26.02
CA LEU A 72 17.14 -11.48 -26.87
C LEU A 72 18.19 -11.22 -27.96
N SER A 73 17.73 -10.96 -29.18
CA SER A 73 18.62 -10.62 -30.30
C SER A 73 19.16 -9.19 -30.12
N GLN A 74 20.34 -8.91 -30.68
CA GLN A 74 20.97 -7.58 -30.63
C GLN A 74 20.05 -6.44 -31.11
N LYS A 75 19.16 -6.71 -32.08
CA LYS A 75 18.16 -5.73 -32.57
C LYS A 75 17.13 -5.36 -31.50
N ALA A 76 16.64 -6.34 -30.74
CA ALA A 76 15.70 -6.10 -29.65
C ALA A 76 16.39 -5.56 -28.37
N LEU A 77 17.66 -5.90 -28.16
CA LEU A 77 18.50 -5.31 -27.11
C LEU A 77 18.80 -3.82 -27.37
N GLY A 78 18.81 -3.40 -28.64
CA GLY A 78 18.92 -1.99 -29.02
C GLY A 78 17.70 -1.16 -28.64
N GLU A 79 16.50 -1.75 -28.63
CA GLU A 79 15.24 -1.11 -28.21
C GLU A 79 15.06 -1.13 -26.70
N THR A 80 15.46 -2.22 -26.03
CA THR A 80 15.48 -2.34 -24.56
C THR A 80 16.91 -2.41 -24.05
N THR A 81 17.45 -1.27 -23.61
CA THR A 81 18.81 -1.20 -23.08
C THR A 81 18.97 -2.11 -21.85
N VAL A 82 20.15 -2.72 -21.68
CA VAL A 82 20.49 -3.54 -20.50
C VAL A 82 20.26 -2.78 -19.19
N GLY A 83 20.49 -1.45 -19.19
CA GLY A 83 20.19 -0.58 -18.06
C GLY A 83 18.71 -0.51 -17.70
N HIS A 84 17.81 -0.55 -18.68
CA HIS A 84 16.36 -0.60 -18.43
C HIS A 84 15.94 -1.90 -17.76
N ILE A 85 16.51 -3.04 -18.18
CA ILE A 85 16.25 -4.35 -17.58
C ILE A 85 16.76 -4.41 -16.14
N ILE A 86 17.96 -3.87 -15.87
CA ILE A 86 18.50 -3.79 -14.52
C ILE A 86 17.63 -2.88 -13.65
N ASN A 87 17.19 -1.73 -14.17
CA ASN A 87 16.30 -0.83 -13.44
C ASN A 87 14.95 -1.49 -13.12
N LEU A 88 14.35 -2.21 -14.07
CA LEU A 88 13.14 -3.00 -13.87
C LEU A 88 13.35 -4.05 -12.75
N LEU A 89 14.46 -4.78 -12.80
CA LEU A 89 14.78 -5.82 -11.82
C LEU A 89 14.99 -5.23 -10.41
N SER A 90 15.67 -4.08 -10.31
CA SER A 90 16.00 -3.45 -9.03
C SER A 90 14.84 -2.65 -8.42
N ASN A 91 14.04 -1.98 -9.24
CA ASN A 91 13.00 -1.07 -8.76
C ASN A 91 11.64 -1.75 -8.62
N ASP A 92 11.24 -2.57 -9.61
CA ASP A 92 9.87 -3.07 -9.65
C ASP A 92 9.73 -4.41 -8.91
N ILE A 93 10.74 -5.30 -8.99
CA ILE A 93 10.68 -6.60 -8.31
C ILE A 93 10.78 -6.47 -6.79
N GLY A 94 11.52 -5.47 -6.29
CA GLY A 94 11.57 -5.17 -4.85
C GLY A 94 10.20 -4.75 -4.27
N ASN A 95 9.30 -4.22 -5.11
CA ASN A 95 7.97 -3.78 -4.71
C ASN A 95 6.87 -4.85 -4.88
N PHE A 96 7.21 -6.05 -5.38
CA PHE A 96 6.23 -7.13 -5.54
C PHE A 96 5.67 -7.61 -4.19
N ASP A 97 6.48 -7.60 -3.14
CA ASP A 97 6.10 -8.00 -1.77
C ASP A 97 4.92 -7.21 -1.24
N TYR A 98 4.96 -5.90 -1.38
CA TYR A 98 3.85 -5.05 -0.97
C TYR A 98 2.64 -5.18 -1.89
N SER A 99 2.87 -5.28 -3.20
CA SER A 99 1.82 -5.35 -4.21
C SER A 99 0.97 -6.62 -4.08
N PHE A 100 1.58 -7.76 -3.76
CA PHE A 100 0.88 -9.03 -3.60
C PHE A 100 -0.01 -9.04 -2.35
N ILE A 101 0.47 -8.46 -1.25
CA ILE A 101 -0.30 -8.28 -0.03
C ILE A 101 -1.53 -7.41 -0.32
N LEU A 102 -1.34 -6.27 -1.01
CA LEU A 102 -2.46 -5.41 -1.40
C LEU A 102 -3.49 -6.14 -2.27
N PHE A 103 -3.03 -6.93 -3.24
CA PHE A 103 -3.92 -7.72 -4.10
C PHE A 103 -4.79 -8.69 -3.29
N HIS A 104 -4.22 -9.34 -2.27
CA HIS A 104 -4.98 -10.19 -1.36
C HIS A 104 -6.07 -9.40 -0.61
N TYR A 105 -5.77 -8.18 -0.17
CA TYR A 105 -6.76 -7.34 0.52
C TYR A 105 -7.89 -6.83 -0.37
N ILE A 106 -7.72 -6.74 -1.70
CA ILE A 106 -8.77 -6.27 -2.62
C ILE A 106 -10.05 -7.09 -2.50
N TRP A 107 -9.95 -8.41 -2.32
CA TRP A 107 -11.10 -9.30 -2.24
C TRP A 107 -11.47 -9.67 -0.79
N VAL A 108 -10.49 -9.71 0.12
CA VAL A 108 -10.74 -9.97 1.55
C VAL A 108 -11.51 -8.82 2.19
N ALA A 109 -11.16 -7.56 1.90
CA ALA A 109 -11.78 -6.41 2.53
C ALA A 109 -13.29 -6.28 2.25
N PRO A 110 -13.80 -6.46 1.02
CA PRO A 110 -15.25 -6.49 0.76
C PRO A 110 -15.97 -7.62 1.50
N ILE A 111 -15.39 -8.82 1.55
CA ILE A 111 -15.98 -9.96 2.27
C ILE A 111 -16.07 -9.65 3.76
N GLN A 112 -15.00 -9.11 4.34
CA GLN A 112 -14.97 -8.72 5.74
C GLN A 112 -16.00 -7.61 6.03
N ALA A 113 -16.14 -6.62 5.14
CA ALA A 113 -17.14 -5.56 5.25
C ALA A 113 -18.58 -6.11 5.20
N MET A 114 -18.86 -7.08 4.31
CA MET A 114 -20.17 -7.75 4.23
C MET A 114 -20.50 -8.51 5.52
N VAL A 115 -19.55 -9.31 6.03
CA VAL A 115 -19.74 -10.07 7.28
C VAL A 115 -19.93 -9.13 8.47
N GLY A 116 -19.12 -8.05 8.56
CA GLY A 116 -19.25 -7.05 9.62
C GLY A 116 -20.60 -6.33 9.57
N THR A 117 -21.04 -5.94 8.37
CA THR A 117 -22.36 -5.33 8.13
C THR A 117 -23.49 -6.23 8.59
N TYR A 118 -23.44 -7.52 8.23
CA TYR A 118 -24.46 -8.50 8.62
C TYR A 118 -24.55 -8.65 10.14
N LEU A 119 -23.41 -8.70 10.85
CA LEU A 119 -23.39 -8.79 12.30
C LEU A 119 -23.96 -7.53 12.96
N LEU A 120 -23.60 -6.34 12.47
CA LEU A 120 -24.16 -5.08 12.96
C LEU A 120 -25.67 -5.01 12.72
N TYR A 121 -26.14 -5.43 11.54
CA TYR A 121 -27.56 -5.49 11.23
C TYR A 121 -28.33 -6.38 12.21
N ARG A 122 -27.76 -7.49 12.68
CA ARG A 122 -28.43 -8.31 13.70
C ARG A 122 -28.55 -7.64 15.07
N ILE A 123 -27.65 -6.71 15.41
CA ILE A 123 -27.62 -6.08 16.75
C ILE A 123 -28.49 -4.83 16.77
N ILE A 124 -28.34 -3.95 15.76
CA ILE A 124 -29.00 -2.62 15.72
C ILE A 124 -29.99 -2.45 14.57
N GLY A 125 -30.25 -3.51 13.78
CA GLY A 125 -31.21 -3.48 12.69
C GLY A 125 -30.82 -2.53 11.56
N VAL A 126 -31.82 -1.85 11.01
CA VAL A 126 -31.67 -0.94 9.86
C VAL A 126 -30.72 0.23 10.14
N ALA A 127 -30.55 0.61 11.42
CA ALA A 127 -29.63 1.68 11.81
C ALA A 127 -28.18 1.40 11.39
N ALA A 128 -27.77 0.14 11.25
CA ALA A 128 -26.43 -0.24 10.78
C ALA A 128 -26.08 0.35 9.40
N PHE A 129 -27.06 0.45 8.50
CA PHE A 129 -26.84 0.96 7.15
C PHE A 129 -26.44 2.44 7.16
N SER A 130 -26.91 3.24 8.12
CA SER A 130 -26.55 4.67 8.19
C SER A 130 -25.05 4.87 8.41
N GLY A 131 -24.43 4.09 9.31
CA GLY A 131 -22.99 4.13 9.56
C GLY A 131 -22.17 3.63 8.38
N ILE A 132 -22.64 2.57 7.70
CA ILE A 132 -21.99 2.05 6.50
C ILE A 132 -22.06 3.06 5.35
N SER A 133 -23.22 3.68 5.13
CA SER A 133 -23.38 4.74 4.13
C SER A 133 -22.43 5.91 4.39
N PHE A 134 -22.24 6.30 5.65
CA PHE A 134 -21.26 7.33 6.02
C PHE A 134 -19.81 6.91 5.67
N ILE A 135 -19.41 5.67 5.99
CA ILE A 135 -18.08 5.15 5.63
C ILE A 135 -17.91 5.07 4.10
N LEU A 136 -18.93 4.66 3.37
CA LEU A 136 -18.89 4.56 1.90
C LEU A 136 -18.65 5.91 1.23
N ILE A 137 -19.08 7.04 1.82
CA ILE A 137 -18.80 8.39 1.31
C ILE A 137 -17.30 8.73 1.39
N PHE A 138 -16.54 8.13 2.32
CA PHE A 138 -15.09 8.34 2.37
C PHE A 138 -14.35 7.67 1.21
N ILE A 139 -14.91 6.63 0.60
CA ILE A 139 -14.27 5.93 -0.53
C ILE A 139 -14.05 6.87 -1.74
N PRO A 140 -15.08 7.55 -2.30
CA PRO A 140 -14.88 8.47 -3.41
C PRO A 140 -13.99 9.66 -3.02
N LEU A 141 -14.06 10.11 -1.76
CA LEU A 141 -13.20 11.17 -1.25
C LEU A 141 -11.72 10.75 -1.24
N GLN A 142 -11.42 9.53 -0.75
CA GLN A 142 -10.07 8.96 -0.77
C GLN A 142 -9.56 8.76 -2.20
N ILE A 143 -10.43 8.33 -3.13
CA ILE A 143 -10.09 8.21 -4.56
C ILE A 143 -9.75 9.58 -5.15
N TYR A 144 -10.57 10.60 -4.90
CA TYR A 144 -10.32 11.97 -5.35
C TYR A 144 -8.97 12.51 -4.84
N PHE A 145 -8.71 12.40 -3.54
CA PHE A 145 -7.42 12.80 -2.97
C PHE A 145 -6.26 11.92 -3.49
N GLY A 146 -6.50 10.64 -3.76
CA GLY A 146 -5.56 9.75 -4.42
C GLY A 146 -5.14 10.26 -5.79
N HIS A 147 -6.12 10.61 -6.63
CA HIS A 147 -5.87 11.20 -7.95
C HIS A 147 -5.12 12.53 -7.86
N LYS A 148 -5.54 13.43 -6.97
CA LYS A 148 -4.85 14.72 -6.79
C LYS A 148 -3.41 14.55 -6.31
N ARG A 149 -3.16 13.66 -5.35
CA ARG A 149 -1.79 13.32 -4.93
C ARG A 149 -0.97 12.74 -6.06
N SER A 150 -1.54 11.89 -6.90
CA SER A 150 -0.83 11.31 -8.05
C SER A 150 -0.49 12.38 -9.10
N GLN A 151 -1.42 13.30 -9.37
CA GLN A 151 -1.21 14.42 -10.29
C GLN A 151 -0.09 15.34 -9.79
N LEU A 152 -0.15 15.77 -8.53
CA LEU A 152 0.89 16.63 -7.95
C LEU A 152 2.26 15.94 -7.92
N ARG A 153 2.29 14.63 -7.63
CA ARG A 153 3.53 13.83 -7.68
C ARG A 153 4.10 13.78 -9.10
N TRP A 154 3.25 13.62 -10.11
CA TRP A 154 3.66 13.64 -11.52
C TRP A 154 4.24 15.00 -11.92
N GLU A 155 3.55 16.10 -11.60
CA GLU A 155 4.04 17.47 -11.88
C GLU A 155 5.38 17.75 -11.18
N THR A 156 5.52 17.31 -9.92
CA THR A 156 6.77 17.42 -9.15
C THR A 156 7.89 16.61 -9.80
N SER A 157 7.60 15.41 -10.31
CA SER A 157 8.57 14.58 -11.03
C SER A 157 9.08 15.30 -12.28
N LEU A 158 8.19 15.86 -13.10
CA LEU A 158 8.57 16.59 -14.31
C LEU A 158 9.48 17.79 -14.02
N LYS A 159 9.17 18.55 -12.96
CA LYS A 159 10.01 19.69 -12.54
C LYS A 159 11.37 19.24 -12.01
N THR A 160 11.40 18.13 -11.28
CA THR A 160 12.65 17.53 -10.81
C THR A 160 13.52 17.07 -11.98
N ASP A 161 12.92 16.45 -13.00
CA ASP A 161 13.63 15.99 -14.20
C ASP A 161 14.20 17.16 -15.00
N GLU A 162 13.44 18.24 -15.18
CA GLU A 162 13.90 19.48 -15.84
C GLU A 162 15.12 20.07 -15.12
N ARG A 163 15.07 20.16 -13.78
CA ARG A 163 16.19 20.63 -12.95
C ARG A 163 17.43 19.75 -13.11
N VAL A 164 17.27 18.43 -13.06
CA VAL A 164 18.40 17.49 -13.19
C VAL A 164 19.03 17.58 -14.58
N ASN A 165 18.22 17.70 -15.64
CA ASN A 165 18.73 17.88 -16.99
C ASN A 165 19.50 19.20 -17.16
N LEU A 166 18.97 20.31 -16.66
CA LEU A 166 19.67 21.61 -16.68
C LEU A 166 21.02 21.54 -15.96
N MET A 167 21.05 20.91 -14.78
CA MET A 167 22.29 20.71 -14.02
C MET A 167 23.31 19.89 -14.82
N ASN A 168 22.90 18.82 -15.50
CA ASN A 168 23.79 18.03 -16.34
C ASN A 168 24.39 18.84 -17.49
N GLN A 169 23.60 19.70 -18.15
CA GLN A 169 24.09 20.57 -19.22
C GLN A 169 25.14 21.57 -18.71
N ILE A 170 24.91 22.17 -17.55
CA ILE A 170 25.84 23.12 -16.92
C ILE A 170 27.15 22.43 -16.53
N LEU A 171 27.08 21.23 -15.95
CA LEU A 171 28.27 20.45 -15.59
C LEU A 171 29.10 20.08 -16.82
N ASN A 172 28.45 19.69 -17.92
CA ASN A 172 29.15 19.39 -19.18
C ASN A 172 29.82 20.64 -19.80
N ALA A 173 29.25 21.83 -19.60
CA ALA A 173 29.77 23.10 -20.13
C ALA A 173 30.64 23.91 -19.14
N ILE A 174 31.00 23.34 -17.97
CA ILE A 174 31.56 24.11 -16.85
C ILE A 174 32.85 24.86 -17.18
N GLN A 175 33.71 24.29 -18.03
CA GLN A 175 34.98 24.93 -18.43
C GLN A 175 34.74 26.22 -19.21
N VAL A 176 33.78 26.20 -20.16
CA VAL A 176 33.39 27.39 -20.94
C VAL A 176 32.75 28.43 -20.03
N ILE A 177 31.86 28.00 -19.14
CA ILE A 177 31.18 28.91 -18.20
C ILE A 177 32.20 29.66 -17.33
N LYS A 178 33.23 28.97 -16.83
CA LYS A 178 34.31 29.58 -16.05
C LYS A 178 35.20 30.49 -16.89
N MET A 179 35.57 30.07 -18.10
CA MET A 179 36.38 30.87 -19.03
C MET A 179 35.72 32.23 -19.34
N TYR A 180 34.39 32.26 -19.50
CA TYR A 180 33.63 33.49 -19.78
C TYR A 180 33.03 34.15 -18.52
N THR A 181 33.31 33.63 -17.32
CA THR A 181 32.80 34.16 -16.05
C THR A 181 31.26 34.24 -15.98
N TRP A 182 30.55 33.33 -16.65
CA TRP A 182 29.08 33.28 -16.74
C TRP A 182 28.40 32.61 -15.53
N GLU A 183 29.09 32.45 -14.41
CA GLU A 183 28.58 31.74 -13.24
C GLU A 183 27.30 32.38 -12.66
N LYS A 184 27.25 33.71 -12.57
CA LYS A 184 26.10 34.46 -12.03
C LYS A 184 24.81 34.29 -12.85
N PRO A 185 24.80 34.46 -14.19
CA PRO A 185 23.58 34.24 -14.98
C PRO A 185 23.11 32.79 -14.95
N PHE A 186 24.01 31.80 -14.99
CA PHE A 186 23.63 30.39 -14.86
C PHE A 186 23.10 30.05 -13.46
N ALA A 187 23.64 30.64 -12.39
CA ALA A 187 23.10 30.49 -11.04
C ALA A 187 21.66 31.04 -10.93
N LYS A 188 21.39 32.18 -11.58
CA LYS A 188 20.03 32.74 -11.65
C LYS A 188 19.07 31.83 -12.43
N LEU A 189 19.53 31.24 -13.54
CA LEU A 189 18.73 30.27 -14.32
C LEU A 189 18.33 29.05 -13.47
N ILE A 190 19.26 28.49 -12.68
CA ILE A 190 18.97 27.39 -11.76
C ILE A 190 17.97 27.81 -10.67
N SER A 191 18.07 29.03 -10.14
CA SER A 191 17.16 29.51 -9.09
C SER A 191 15.71 29.63 -9.55
N VAL A 192 15.48 29.85 -10.85
CA VAL A 192 14.13 29.92 -11.44
C VAL A 192 13.56 28.52 -11.71
N ALA A 193 14.44 27.52 -11.94
CA ALA A 193 14.07 26.13 -12.11
C ALA A 193 13.87 25.36 -10.78
N ARG A 194 14.03 26.04 -9.63
CA ARG A 194 13.85 25.49 -8.28
C ARG A 194 12.44 25.72 -7.76
#